data_AF-A0A1K1LWF4-F1
#
_entry.id   AF-A0A1K1LWF4-F1
#
_cell.length_a   1.000
_cell.length_b   1.000
_cell.length_c   1.000
_cell.angle_alpha   90.00
_cell.angle_beta   90.00
_cell.angle_gamma   90.00
#
_symmetry.space_group_name_H-M   'P 1'
#
loop_
_entity.id
_entity.type
_entity.pdbx_description
1 polymer ?
#
loop_
_entity_poly.entity_id
_entity_poly.type
_entity_poly.pdbx_seq_one_letter_code
_entity_poly.pdbx_strand_id
1 'polypeptide(L)'
;MDIEMVFKILCGIVVIIMMIYYFRRQKKLLSFIIGAFTGGAALFIVNKYGALFGANVPLNLFNILGSLILGVPFVVFIVIMNFL
;
A
#
# COMPACT_ATOMS: atom_id res chain seq x y z
N MET A 1 18.44 19.71 -2.47
CA MET A 1 17.23 19.28 -1.75
C MET A 1 17.08 17.80 -2.01
N ASP A 2 17.49 16.99 -1.03
CA ASP A 2 17.69 15.56 -1.21
C ASP A 2 16.35 14.85 -1.38
N ILE A 3 16.26 14.03 -2.43
CA ILE A 3 15.04 13.29 -2.80
C ILE A 3 14.56 12.44 -1.62
N GLU A 4 15.48 11.93 -0.79
CA GLU A 4 15.20 11.18 0.44
C GLU A 4 14.41 11.98 1.49
N MET A 5 14.71 13.28 1.65
CA MET A 5 14.07 14.13 2.65
C MET A 5 12.65 14.48 2.23
N VAL A 6 12.46 14.75 0.93
CA VAL A 6 11.14 14.96 0.31
C VAL A 6 10.30 13.69 0.43
N PHE A 7 10.90 12.52 0.24
CA PHE A 7 10.24 11.21 0.35
C PHE A 7 9.76 10.93 1.78
N LYS A 8 10.60 11.16 2.79
CA LYS A 8 10.24 10.96 4.22
C LYS A 8 9.07 11.87 4.63
N ILE A 9 9.08 13.12 4.19
CA ILE A 9 8.02 14.09 4.50
C ILE A 9 6.71 13.69 3.83
N LEU A 10 6.74 13.32 2.54
CA LEU A 10 5.55 12.86 1.82
C LEU A 10 4.97 11.58 2.43
N CYS A 11 5.82 10.63 2.81
CA CYS A 11 5.38 9.39 3.44
C CYS A 11 4.71 9.66 4.80
N GLY A 12 5.29 10.55 5.62
CA GLY A 12 4.69 10.99 6.87
C GLY A 12 3.31 11.67 6.67
N ILE A 13 3.19 12.53 5.65
CA ILE A 13 1.92 13.22 5.33
C ILE A 13 0.85 12.21 4.90
N VAL A 14 1.19 11.24 4.05
CA VAL A 14 0.24 10.21 3.58
C VAL A 14 -0.25 9.34 4.74
N VAL A 15 0.65 8.93 5.64
CA VAL A 15 0.29 8.17 6.85
C VAL A 15 -0.64 8.99 7.75
N ILE A 16 -0.35 10.27 7.97
CA ILE A 16 -1.17 11.15 8.81
C ILE A 16 -2.57 11.35 8.20
N ILE A 17 -2.68 11.58 6.88
CA ILE A 17 -3.96 11.72 6.18
C ILE A 17 -4.77 10.43 6.28
N MET A 18 -4.15 9.27 6.05
CA MET A 18 -4.78 7.95 6.18
C MET A 18 -5.24 7.69 7.62
N MET A 19 -4.45 8.09 8.62
CA MET A 19 -4.78 7.92 10.04
C MET A 19 -5.99 8.78 10.45
N ILE A 20 -6.03 10.05 10.02
CA ILE A 20 -7.17 10.96 10.25
C ILE A 20 -8.42 10.42 9.53
N TYR A 21 -8.26 9.91 8.31
CA TYR A 21 -9.35 9.32 7.55
C TYR A 21 -9.92 8.08 8.24
N TYR A 22 -9.05 7.20 8.77
CA TYR A 22 -9.45 6.00 9.51
C TYR A 22 -10.18 6.32 10.81
N PHE A 23 -9.71 7.32 11.57
CA PHE A 23 -10.34 7.71 12.82
C PHE A 23 -11.74 8.31 12.65
N ARG A 24 -12.03 8.96 11.51
CA ARG A 24 -13.32 9.63 11.28
C ARG A 24 -14.41 8.73 10.70
N ARG A 25 -14.12 7.50 10.26
CA ARG A 25 -15.07 6.69 9.47
C ARG A 25 -15.71 5.53 10.28
N GLN A 26 -16.94 5.74 10.73
CA GLN A 26 -17.75 4.75 11.47
C GLN A 26 -18.20 3.49 10.67
N LYS A 27 -18.01 3.43 9.35
CA LYS A 27 -18.45 2.31 8.48
C LYS A 27 -17.35 1.26 8.31
N LYS A 28 -17.01 0.52 9.38
CA LYS A 28 -15.86 -0.42 9.44
C LYS A 28 -15.86 -1.52 8.36
N LEU A 29 -17.01 -2.14 8.06
CA LEU A 29 -17.10 -3.28 7.12
C LEU A 29 -16.96 -2.87 5.64
N LEU A 30 -17.64 -1.80 5.24
CA LEU A 30 -17.64 -1.35 3.84
C LEU A 30 -16.27 -0.77 3.45
N SER A 31 -15.64 -0.02 4.37
CA SER A 31 -14.25 0.41 4.19
C SER A 31 -13.28 -0.77 4.15
N PHE A 32 -13.52 -1.85 4.91
CA PHE A 32 -12.68 -3.04 4.87
C PHE A 32 -12.78 -3.76 3.52
N ILE A 33 -13.99 -3.95 2.98
CA ILE A 33 -14.19 -4.59 1.66
C ILE A 33 -13.56 -3.74 0.55
N ILE A 34 -13.75 -2.42 0.57
CA ILE A 34 -13.12 -1.52 -0.40
C ILE A 34 -11.59 -1.54 -0.24
N GLY A 35 -11.09 -1.55 1.00
CA GLY A 35 -9.65 -1.65 1.30
C GLY A 35 -9.05 -2.96 0.78
N ALA A 36 -9.74 -4.08 0.99
CA ALA A 36 -9.34 -5.40 0.51
C ALA A 36 -9.32 -5.46 -1.02
N PHE A 37 -10.36 -4.94 -1.67
CA PHE A 37 -10.45 -4.92 -3.13
C PHE A 37 -9.38 -4.01 -3.76
N THR A 38 -9.19 -2.81 -3.19
CA THR A 38 -8.17 -1.87 -3.68
C THR A 38 -6.75 -2.35 -3.38
N GLY A 39 -6.51 -3.00 -2.25
CA GLY A 39 -5.22 -3.62 -1.93
C GLY A 39 -4.90 -4.81 -2.83
N GLY A 40 -5.86 -5.71 -3.06
CA GLY A 40 -5.70 -6.81 -4.01
C GLY A 40 -5.45 -6.32 -5.44
N ALA A 41 -6.19 -5.31 -5.90
CA ALA A 41 -5.98 -4.69 -7.20
C ALA A 41 -4.60 -4.04 -7.32
N ALA A 42 -4.16 -3.32 -6.28
CA ALA A 42 -2.83 -2.72 -6.25
C ALA A 42 -1.73 -3.79 -6.30
N LEU A 43 -1.87 -4.87 -5.53
CA LEU A 43 -0.90 -5.98 -5.53
C LEU A 43 -0.82 -6.64 -6.91
N PHE A 44 -1.96 -6.84 -7.58
CA PHE A 44 -2.00 -7.40 -8.93
C PHE A 44 -1.31 -6.49 -9.95
N ILE A 45 -1.56 -5.18 -9.89
CA ILE A 45 -0.90 -4.19 -10.77
C ILE A 45 0.61 -4.21 -10.55
N VAL A 46 1.06 -4.19 -9.29
CA VAL A 46 2.49 -4.23 -8.97
C VAL A 46 3.12 -5.56 -9.39
N ASN A 47 2.44 -6.70 -9.23
CA ASN A 47 2.99 -7.95 -9.71
C ASN A 47 3.13 -7.99 -11.24
N LYS A 48 2.14 -7.46 -11.97
CA LYS A 48 2.12 -7.46 -13.44
C LYS A 48 3.10 -6.46 -14.06
N TYR A 49 3.17 -5.26 -13.50
CA TYR A 49 3.88 -4.12 -14.09
C TYR A 49 5.06 -3.62 -13.25
N GLY A 50 5.18 -4.05 -11.99
CA GLY A 50 6.25 -3.60 -11.09
C GLY A 50 7.64 -3.96 -11.59
N ALA A 51 7.78 -5.08 -12.31
CA ALA A 51 9.04 -5.47 -12.93
C ALA A 51 9.58 -4.42 -13.92
N LEU A 52 8.71 -3.64 -14.58
CA LEU A 52 9.11 -2.54 -15.47
C LEU A 52 9.77 -1.38 -14.71
N PHE A 53 9.47 -1.26 -13.42
CA PHE A 53 9.99 -0.22 -12.54
C PHE A 53 11.08 -0.74 -11.58
N GLY A 54 11.51 -2.01 -11.73
CA GLY A 54 12.47 -2.65 -10.82
C GLY A 54 11.85 -3.20 -9.53
N ALA A 55 10.52 -3.18 -9.40
CA ALA A 55 9.80 -3.71 -8.25
C ALA A 55 9.27 -5.13 -8.53
N ASN A 56 9.98 -6.16 -8.08
CA ASN A 56 9.56 -7.56 -8.21
C ASN A 56 8.82 -8.04 -6.96
N VAL A 57 7.52 -7.72 -6.89
CA VAL A 57 6.64 -8.20 -5.79
C VAL A 57 5.89 -9.45 -6.24
N PRO A 58 6.16 -10.63 -5.67
CA PRO A 58 5.49 -11.87 -6.05
C PRO A 58 4.06 -11.96 -5.51
N LEU A 59 3.15 -12.60 -6.27
CA LEU A 59 1.81 -12.99 -5.80
C LEU A 59 1.88 -14.27 -4.96
N ASN A 60 2.46 -14.18 -3.75
CA ASN A 60 2.43 -15.27 -2.78
C ASN A 60 1.27 -15.10 -1.81
N LEU A 61 0.96 -16.17 -1.08
CA LEU A 61 -0.18 -16.20 -0.14
C LEU A 61 -0.07 -15.12 0.94
N PHE A 62 1.15 -14.83 1.40
CA PHE A 62 1.43 -13.78 2.38
C PHE A 62 1.06 -12.39 1.87
N ASN A 63 1.47 -12.05 0.65
CA ASN A 63 1.23 -10.74 0.05
C ASN A 63 -0.25 -10.55 -0.28
N ILE A 64 -0.91 -11.61 -0.75
CA ILE A 64 -2.34 -11.60 -1.04
C ILE A 64 -3.13 -11.32 0.24
N LEU A 65 -2.88 -12.09 1.31
CA LEU A 65 -3.55 -11.88 2.60
C LEU A 65 -3.22 -10.51 3.21
N GLY A 66 -1.95 -10.09 3.16
CA GLY A 66 -1.53 -8.78 3.62
C GLY A 66 -2.25 -7.64 2.89
N SER A 67 -2.34 -7.72 1.56
CA SER A 67 -3.04 -6.73 0.74
C SER A 67 -4.56 -6.73 0.93
N LEU A 68 -5.16 -7.88 1.26
CA LEU A 68 -6.59 -7.99 1.55
C LEU A 68 -6.93 -7.44 2.94
N ILE A 69 -6.07 -7.64 3.94
CA ILE A 69 -6.32 -7.22 5.32
C ILE A 69 -5.96 -5.75 5.54
N LEU A 70 -4.78 -5.33 5.07
CA LEU A 70 -4.24 -4.00 5.27
C LEU A 70 -4.46 -3.08 4.06
N GLY A 71 -4.88 -3.60 2.92
CA GLY A 71 -5.20 -2.82 1.73
C GLY A 71 -3.97 -2.31 0.97
N VAL A 72 -4.17 -1.19 0.27
CA VAL A 72 -3.13 -0.46 -0.47
C VAL A 72 -1.90 -0.10 0.40
N PRO A 73 -2.02 0.30 1.69
CA PRO A 73 -0.87 0.56 2.55
C PRO A 73 0.16 -0.59 2.62
N PHE A 74 -0.30 -1.84 2.67
CA PHE A 74 0.60 -3.00 2.66
C PHE A 74 1.34 -3.15 1.33
N VAL A 75 0.66 -2.89 0.22
CA VAL A 75 1.27 -2.96 -1.12
C VAL A 75 2.34 -1.88 -1.29
N VAL A 76 2.09 -0.67 -0.79
CA VAL A 76 3.11 0.40 -0.79
C VAL A 76 4.32 0.00 0.03
N PHE A 77 4.10 -0.55 1.23
CA PHE A 77 5.17 -1.00 2.11
C PHE A 77 6.04 -2.08 1.45
N ILE A 78 5.44 -3.10 0.84
CA ILE A 78 6.22 -4.19 0.25
C ILE A 78 6.98 -3.75 -1.02
N VAL A 79 6.43 -2.79 -1.77
CA VAL A 79 7.14 -2.19 -2.90
C VAL A 79 8.37 -1.43 -2.39
N ILE A 80 8.24 -0.62 -1.33
CA ILE A 80 9.38 0.10 -0.74
C ILE A 80 10.44 -0.90 -0.26
N MET A 81 10.03 -1.96 0.44
CA MET A 81 10.94 -3.01 0.91
C MET A 81 11.62 -3.78 -0.23
N ASN A 82 11.05 -3.78 -1.43
CA ASN A 82 11.65 -4.42 -2.59
C ASN A 82 12.77 -3.57 -3.23
N PHE A 83 12.69 -2.26 -3.07
CA PHE A 83 13.73 -1.32 -3.54
C PHE A 83 14.86 -1.12 -2.53
N LEU A 84 14.67 -1.55 -1.28
CA LEU A 84 15.68 -1.50 -0.22
C LEU A 84 16.53 -2.79 -0.24
#